data_AF-A0A538RMX8-F1
#
_entry.id   AF-A0A538RMX8-F1
#
_cell.length_a   1.000
_cell.length_b   1.000
_cell.length_c   1.000
_cell.angle_alpha   90.00
_cell.angle_beta   90.00
_cell.angle_gamma   90.00
#
_symmetry.space_group_name_H-M   'P 1'
#
loop_
_entity.id
_entity.type
_entity.pdbx_description
1 polymer ?
#
loop_
_entity_poly.entity_id
_entity_poly.type
_entity_poly.pdbx_seq_one_letter_code
_entity_poly.pdbx_strand_id
1 'polypeptide(L)'
;KRTLIRRATFDLIGLPPAPEDIAAFEADRTPDAFARVVDRLLASPHYGERWGRYWLDVARYADTKGYVFFEENDYPWAYTYRDYVIRAFNDDLPYDRFVLEQLAADQLPLGPDQRPLTALGFLTLGGRFMNNQQDILDDRIDTVTRGLLGLTVACARCHDHKFDPIPSKDYYSLYGIFASCTEPTVPPLFEEPPQTPAYAAFAKELQARQQRLAQFVRTKGWPSIWWRCTPCKTSRTCRTSC
;
A
#
# COMPACT_ATOMS: atom_id res chain seq x y z
N LYS A 1 -37.44 8.52 -10.29
CA LYS A 1 -36.77 7.20 -10.41
C LYS A 1 -35.62 7.20 -11.42
N ARG A 2 -35.84 7.52 -12.69
CA ARG A 2 -34.76 7.61 -13.71
C ARG A 2 -33.50 8.35 -13.28
N THR A 3 -33.65 9.53 -12.68
CA THR A 3 -32.53 10.33 -12.15
C THR A 3 -31.78 9.61 -11.03
N LEU A 4 -32.48 8.87 -10.17
CA LEU A 4 -31.89 8.16 -9.03
C LEU A 4 -31.00 7.00 -9.49
N ILE A 5 -31.51 6.12 -10.36
CA ILE A 5 -30.71 5.00 -10.88
C ILE A 5 -29.50 5.51 -11.68
N ARG A 6 -29.66 6.58 -12.46
CA ARG A 6 -28.55 7.20 -13.18
C ARG A 6 -27.45 7.70 -12.24
N ARG A 7 -27.81 8.44 -11.19
CA ARG A 7 -26.84 8.93 -10.20
C ARG A 7 -26.15 7.77 -9.48
N ALA A 8 -26.93 6.84 -8.92
CA ALA A 8 -26.39 5.69 -8.20
C ALA A 8 -25.41 4.86 -9.05
N THR A 9 -25.71 4.63 -10.32
CA THR A 9 -24.83 3.84 -11.20
C THR A 9 -23.52 4.59 -11.49
N PHE A 10 -23.56 5.88 -11.80
CA PHE A 10 -22.34 6.67 -12.01
C PHE A 10 -21.51 6.82 -10.73
N ASP A 11 -22.17 7.00 -9.58
CA ASP A 11 -21.48 7.18 -8.31
C ASP A 11 -20.80 5.89 -7.86
N LEU A 12 -21.54 4.77 -7.87
CA LEU A 12 -21.07 3.49 -7.33
C LEU A 12 -20.16 2.71 -8.28
N ILE A 13 -20.44 2.71 -9.58
CA ILE A 13 -19.68 1.90 -10.55
C ILE A 13 -19.08 2.71 -11.71
N GLY A 14 -19.32 4.02 -11.79
CA GLY A 14 -18.73 4.88 -12.82
C GLY A 14 -19.32 4.75 -14.23
N LEU A 15 -20.31 3.88 -14.43
CA LEU A 15 -20.90 3.56 -15.73
C LEU A 15 -22.36 4.04 -15.83
N PRO A 16 -22.89 4.29 -17.04
CA PRO A 16 -24.32 4.54 -17.21
C PRO A 16 -25.15 3.26 -16.96
N PRO A 17 -26.38 3.36 -16.43
CA PRO A 17 -27.27 2.20 -16.31
C PRO A 17 -27.74 1.72 -17.68
N ALA A 18 -27.91 0.40 -17.81
CA ALA A 18 -28.49 -0.20 -19.01
C ALA A 18 -29.97 0.19 -19.18
N PRO A 19 -30.50 0.31 -20.42
CA PRO A 19 -31.90 0.67 -20.65
C PRO A 19 -32.89 -0.25 -19.94
N GLU A 20 -32.57 -1.55 -19.87
CA GLU A 20 -33.40 -2.58 -19.25
C GLU A 20 -33.51 -2.38 -17.73
N ASP A 21 -32.39 -2.00 -17.10
CA ASP A 21 -32.33 -1.70 -15.67
C ASP A 21 -33.16 -0.47 -15.29
N ILE A 22 -33.15 0.55 -16.16
CA ILE A 22 -33.98 1.74 -15.99
C ILE A 22 -35.46 1.33 -16.01
N ALA A 23 -35.87 0.57 -17.04
CA ALA A 23 -37.25 0.14 -17.18
C ALA A 23 -37.71 -0.74 -16.00
N ALA A 24 -36.87 -1.68 -15.57
CA ALA A 24 -37.14 -2.53 -14.42
C ALA A 24 -37.34 -1.73 -13.13
N PHE A 25 -36.44 -0.78 -12.83
CA PHE A 25 -36.54 0.06 -11.64
C PHE A 25 -37.74 1.02 -11.67
N GLU A 26 -38.09 1.54 -12.85
CA GLU A 26 -39.27 2.39 -13.02
C GLU A 26 -40.56 1.62 -12.73
N ALA A 27 -40.66 0.38 -13.22
CA ALA A 27 -41.81 -0.49 -13.04
C ALA A 27 -41.95 -1.05 -11.60
N ASP A 28 -40.84 -1.18 -10.88
CA ASP A 28 -40.80 -1.78 -9.54
C ASP A 28 -41.44 -0.91 -8.46
N ARG A 29 -42.56 -1.36 -7.85
CA ARG A 29 -43.33 -0.58 -6.87
C ARG A 29 -43.09 -0.99 -5.42
N THR A 30 -42.19 -1.91 -5.14
CA THR A 30 -41.95 -2.30 -3.75
C THR A 30 -41.26 -1.16 -2.97
N PRO A 31 -41.43 -1.10 -1.65
CA PRO A 31 -40.81 -0.04 -0.83
C PRO A 31 -39.27 -0.07 -0.85
N ASP A 32 -38.67 -1.22 -1.13
CA ASP A 32 -37.21 -1.47 -1.15
C ASP A 32 -36.59 -1.49 -2.56
N ALA A 33 -37.33 -1.09 -3.60
CA ALA A 33 -36.87 -1.12 -5.00
C ALA A 33 -35.51 -0.43 -5.21
N PHE A 34 -35.27 0.71 -4.54
CA PHE A 34 -34.00 1.43 -4.66
C PHE A 34 -32.87 0.75 -3.90
N ALA A 35 -33.14 0.17 -2.73
CA ALA A 35 -32.15 -0.58 -1.96
C ALA A 35 -31.61 -1.75 -2.79
N ARG A 36 -32.49 -2.51 -3.46
CA ARG A 36 -32.07 -3.60 -4.35
C ARG A 36 -31.21 -3.14 -5.52
N VAL A 37 -31.48 -1.96 -6.08
CA VAL A 37 -30.59 -1.36 -7.10
C VAL A 37 -29.21 -1.08 -6.51
N VAL A 38 -29.15 -0.49 -5.32
CA VAL A 38 -27.89 -0.21 -4.62
C VAL A 38 -27.14 -1.49 -4.31
N ASP A 39 -27.80 -2.50 -3.72
CA ASP A 39 -27.18 -3.79 -3.38
C ASP A 39 -26.56 -4.46 -4.61
N ARG A 40 -27.27 -4.44 -5.74
CA ARG A 40 -26.76 -4.96 -7.01
C ARG A 40 -25.54 -4.18 -7.52
N LEU A 41 -25.52 -2.86 -7.34
CA LEU A 41 -24.40 -2.02 -7.75
C LEU A 41 -23.18 -2.24 -6.84
N LEU A 42 -23.38 -2.40 -5.53
CA LEU A 42 -22.33 -2.73 -4.57
C LEU A 42 -21.73 -4.11 -4.82
N ALA A 43 -22.55 -5.09 -5.24
CA ALA A 43 -22.11 -6.43 -5.60
C ALA A 43 -21.43 -6.51 -6.99
N SER A 44 -21.37 -5.42 -7.75
CA SER A 44 -20.74 -5.39 -9.07
C SER A 44 -19.21 -5.33 -8.93
N PRO A 45 -18.43 -6.08 -9.74
CA PRO A 45 -16.96 -5.96 -9.73
C PRO A 45 -16.47 -4.54 -10.09
N HIS A 46 -17.27 -3.78 -10.82
CA HIS A 46 -16.99 -2.38 -11.16
C HIS A 46 -17.05 -1.43 -9.95
N TYR A 47 -17.65 -1.86 -8.83
CA TYR A 47 -17.64 -1.08 -7.59
C TYR A 47 -16.22 -0.87 -7.08
N GLY A 48 -15.44 -1.95 -6.94
CA GLY A 48 -14.04 -1.89 -6.53
C GLY A 48 -13.14 -1.16 -7.53
N GLU A 49 -13.42 -1.26 -8.84
CA GLU A 49 -12.71 -0.46 -9.85
C GLU A 49 -12.95 1.04 -9.67
N ARG A 50 -14.22 1.42 -9.41
CA ARG A 50 -14.63 2.81 -9.21
C ARG A 50 -14.08 3.39 -7.92
N TRP A 51 -14.27 2.69 -6.80
CA TRP A 51 -13.87 3.16 -5.47
C TRP A 51 -12.37 3.02 -5.23
N GLY A 52 -11.77 1.96 -5.78
CA GLY A 52 -10.32 1.75 -5.75
C GLY A 52 -9.56 2.91 -6.37
N ARG A 53 -10.06 3.53 -7.46
CA ARG A 53 -9.45 4.74 -8.04
C ARG A 53 -9.26 5.86 -7.01
N TYR A 54 -10.27 6.14 -6.19
CA TYR A 54 -10.17 7.21 -5.18
C TYR A 54 -9.13 6.88 -4.12
N TRP A 55 -9.03 5.61 -3.72
CA TRP A 55 -8.00 5.18 -2.79
C TRP A 55 -6.60 5.24 -3.42
N LEU A 56 -6.47 4.89 -4.69
CA LEU A 56 -5.19 4.94 -5.41
C LEU A 56 -4.66 6.38 -5.54
N ASP A 57 -5.55 7.38 -5.62
CA ASP A 57 -5.16 8.79 -5.53
C ASP A 57 -4.56 9.13 -4.15
N VAL A 58 -5.16 8.63 -3.06
CA VAL A 58 -4.64 8.79 -1.68
C VAL A 58 -3.29 8.08 -1.49
N ALA A 59 -3.16 6.87 -2.06
CA ALA A 59 -1.95 6.07 -2.01
C ALA A 59 -0.84 6.58 -2.94
N ARG A 60 -1.09 7.66 -3.70
CA ARG A 60 -0.18 8.22 -4.71
C ARG A 60 0.28 7.16 -5.72
N TYR A 61 -0.65 6.31 -6.12
CA TYR A 61 -0.40 5.27 -7.08
C TYR A 61 0.13 5.86 -8.39
N ALA A 62 1.25 5.31 -8.85
CA ALA A 62 1.80 5.61 -10.14
C ALA A 62 2.48 4.35 -10.69
N ASP A 63 2.35 4.14 -11.99
CA ASP A 63 3.10 3.09 -12.69
C ASP A 63 4.58 3.49 -12.90
N THR A 64 4.98 4.70 -12.51
CA THR A 64 6.34 5.22 -12.64
C THR A 64 6.86 5.84 -11.34
N LYS A 65 8.17 5.85 -11.19
CA LYS A 65 8.95 6.42 -10.07
C LYS A 65 9.13 7.94 -10.15
N GLY A 66 8.64 8.57 -11.22
CA GLY A 66 9.01 9.94 -11.58
C GLY A 66 10.48 10.02 -12.03
N TYR A 67 11.18 11.11 -11.69
CA TYR A 67 12.59 11.27 -12.02
C TYR A 67 13.48 10.41 -11.12
N VAL A 68 14.20 9.47 -11.71
CA VAL A 68 15.24 8.65 -11.07
C VAL A 68 16.56 8.74 -11.84
N PHE A 69 17.69 8.54 -11.15
CA PHE A 69 19.01 8.49 -11.77
C PHE A 69 19.48 7.04 -11.92
N PHE A 70 20.00 6.70 -13.10
CA PHE A 70 20.62 5.40 -13.38
C PHE A 70 19.74 4.17 -13.08
N GLU A 71 18.41 4.33 -13.16
CA GLU A 71 17.41 3.29 -12.91
C GLU A 71 16.29 3.34 -13.95
N GLU A 72 15.56 2.24 -14.08
CA GLU A 72 14.31 2.22 -14.86
C GLU A 72 13.23 3.04 -14.15
N ASN A 73 12.57 3.90 -14.92
CA ASN A 73 11.52 4.79 -14.41
C ASN A 73 10.25 4.03 -14.02
N ASP A 74 9.95 2.91 -14.65
CA ASP A 74 8.68 2.21 -14.45
C ASP A 74 8.73 1.32 -13.21
N TYR A 75 7.56 1.08 -12.61
CA TYR A 75 7.32 0.04 -11.62
C TYR A 75 6.72 -1.17 -12.33
N PRO A 76 7.50 -2.24 -12.63
CA PRO A 76 7.02 -3.35 -13.45
C PRO A 76 5.80 -4.08 -12.87
N TRP A 77 5.63 -4.02 -11.54
CA TRP A 77 4.58 -4.73 -10.80
C TRP A 77 3.62 -3.80 -10.06
N ALA A 78 3.57 -2.50 -10.36
CA ALA A 78 2.67 -1.57 -9.68
C ALA A 78 1.21 -2.04 -9.71
N TYR A 79 0.77 -2.60 -10.83
CA TYR A 79 -0.59 -3.11 -11.00
C TYR A 79 -1.03 -4.13 -9.93
N THR A 80 -0.10 -4.84 -9.29
CA THR A 80 -0.42 -5.81 -8.23
C THR A 80 -1.05 -5.14 -7.01
N TYR A 81 -0.60 -3.93 -6.66
CA TYR A 81 -1.20 -3.12 -5.61
C TYR A 81 -2.56 -2.56 -6.03
N ARG A 82 -2.69 -2.07 -7.27
CA ARG A 82 -3.99 -1.64 -7.82
C ARG A 82 -5.02 -2.75 -7.73
N ASP A 83 -4.66 -3.95 -8.16
CA ASP A 83 -5.56 -5.09 -8.18
C ASP A 83 -5.89 -5.56 -6.75
N TYR A 84 -4.96 -5.43 -5.80
CA TYR A 84 -5.25 -5.63 -4.37
C TYR A 84 -6.29 -4.65 -3.85
N VAL A 85 -6.15 -3.35 -4.13
CA VAL A 85 -7.12 -2.34 -3.69
C VAL A 85 -8.51 -2.62 -4.27
N ILE A 86 -8.58 -2.93 -5.56
CA ILE A 86 -9.85 -3.29 -6.23
C ILE A 86 -10.51 -4.49 -5.56
N ARG A 87 -9.74 -5.56 -5.28
CA ARG A 87 -10.23 -6.74 -4.58
C ARG A 87 -10.68 -6.41 -3.15
N ALA A 88 -9.91 -5.63 -2.40
CA ALA A 88 -10.24 -5.27 -1.02
C ALA A 88 -11.61 -4.56 -0.93
N PHE A 89 -11.93 -3.67 -1.87
CA PHE A 89 -13.25 -3.04 -1.95
C PHE A 89 -14.37 -4.01 -2.33
N ASN A 90 -14.13 -4.90 -3.31
CA ASN A 90 -15.14 -5.86 -3.77
C ASN A 90 -15.41 -6.97 -2.74
N ASP A 91 -14.39 -7.37 -1.98
CA ASP A 91 -14.48 -8.39 -0.93
C ASP A 91 -14.97 -7.83 0.41
N ASP A 92 -15.25 -6.52 0.48
CA ASP A 92 -15.63 -5.79 1.70
C ASP A 92 -14.63 -6.04 2.86
N LEU A 93 -13.33 -5.92 2.55
CA LEU A 93 -12.27 -6.18 3.50
C LEU A 93 -12.40 -5.20 4.69
N PRO A 94 -12.41 -5.68 5.95
CA PRO A 94 -12.51 -4.81 7.11
C PRO A 94 -11.41 -3.73 7.10
N TYR A 95 -11.80 -2.49 7.37
CA TYR A 95 -10.91 -1.33 7.22
C TYR A 95 -9.65 -1.44 8.09
N ASP A 96 -9.77 -1.97 9.31
CA ASP A 96 -8.63 -2.23 10.20
C ASP A 96 -7.64 -3.22 9.57
N ARG A 97 -8.15 -4.28 8.95
CA ARG A 97 -7.32 -5.26 8.24
C ARG A 97 -6.69 -4.65 7.00
N PHE A 98 -7.45 -3.89 6.22
CA PHE A 98 -6.98 -3.20 5.02
C PHE A 98 -5.81 -2.27 5.34
N VAL A 99 -5.91 -1.46 6.40
CA VAL A 99 -4.82 -0.59 6.87
C VAL A 99 -3.62 -1.39 7.35
N LEU A 100 -3.83 -2.45 8.15
CA LEU A 100 -2.76 -3.30 8.66
C LEU A 100 -1.96 -3.96 7.53
N GLU A 101 -2.63 -4.50 6.52
CA GLU A 101 -1.97 -5.12 5.36
C GLU A 101 -1.11 -4.10 4.61
N GLN A 102 -1.61 -2.88 4.40
CA GLN A 102 -0.85 -1.84 3.71
C GLN A 102 0.40 -1.35 4.45
N LEU A 103 0.40 -1.41 5.78
CA LEU A 103 1.52 -0.94 6.60
C LEU A 103 2.51 -2.05 6.96
N ALA A 104 2.04 -3.29 7.08
CA ALA A 104 2.80 -4.37 7.70
C ALA A 104 2.39 -5.79 7.26
N ALA A 105 1.88 -5.99 6.03
CA ALA A 105 1.51 -7.34 5.58
C ALA A 105 2.63 -8.39 5.73
N ASP A 106 3.89 -7.98 5.58
CA ASP A 106 5.07 -8.82 5.78
C ASP A 106 5.28 -9.31 7.22
N GLN A 107 4.67 -8.62 8.20
CA GLN A 107 4.71 -8.99 9.61
C GLN A 107 3.48 -9.79 10.06
N LEU A 108 2.48 -9.98 9.18
CA LEU A 108 1.25 -10.69 9.50
C LEU A 108 1.38 -12.20 9.20
N PRO A 109 0.73 -13.07 10.01
CA PRO A 109 0.65 -14.49 9.69
C PRO A 109 -0.39 -14.71 8.57
N LEU A 110 0.03 -14.56 7.30
CA LEU A 110 -0.86 -14.60 6.14
C LEU A 110 -1.38 -16.00 5.78
N GLY A 111 -0.75 -17.07 6.29
CA GLY A 111 -1.10 -18.43 5.92
C GLY A 111 -0.72 -18.76 4.47
N PRO A 112 -1.48 -19.61 3.76
CA PRO A 112 -1.14 -20.00 2.38
C PRO A 112 -1.37 -18.88 1.36
N ASP A 113 -2.28 -17.95 1.65
CA ASP A 113 -2.59 -16.84 0.75
C ASP A 113 -1.63 -15.67 0.99
N GLN A 114 -0.72 -15.45 0.05
CA GLN A 114 0.29 -14.40 0.12
C GLN A 114 -0.13 -13.13 -0.61
N ARG A 115 -1.34 -13.07 -1.21
CA ARG A 115 -1.86 -11.87 -1.89
C ARG A 115 -1.83 -10.60 -1.04
N PRO A 116 -2.04 -10.63 0.29
CA PRO A 116 -1.91 -9.43 1.12
C PRO A 116 -0.53 -8.73 1.05
N LEU A 117 0.55 -9.43 0.68
CA LEU A 117 1.86 -8.80 0.51
C LEU A 117 1.86 -7.67 -0.52
N THR A 118 0.98 -7.73 -1.52
CA THR A 118 0.89 -6.68 -2.54
C THR A 118 0.36 -5.36 -1.96
N ALA A 119 -0.29 -5.39 -0.79
CA ALA A 119 -0.77 -4.19 -0.08
C ALA A 119 0.36 -3.22 0.31
N LEU A 120 1.58 -3.73 0.50
CA LEU A 120 2.78 -2.93 0.79
C LEU A 120 3.16 -1.98 -0.36
N GLY A 121 2.49 -2.09 -1.52
CA GLY A 121 2.49 -1.06 -2.55
C GLY A 121 2.15 0.34 -2.01
N PHE A 122 1.36 0.44 -0.95
CA PHE A 122 1.03 1.71 -0.28
C PHE A 122 2.27 2.49 0.20
N LEU A 123 3.34 1.80 0.60
CA LEU A 123 4.59 2.41 1.07
C LEU A 123 5.71 2.38 0.01
N THR A 124 5.63 1.48 -0.96
CA THR A 124 6.71 1.24 -1.93
C THR A 124 6.47 1.91 -3.29
N LEU A 125 5.23 2.27 -3.63
CA LEU A 125 4.92 3.06 -4.81
C LEU A 125 4.98 4.56 -4.53
N GLY A 126 5.00 5.35 -5.61
CA GLY A 126 5.10 6.80 -5.57
C GLY A 126 6.43 7.35 -6.09
N GLY A 127 6.65 8.64 -5.90
CA GLY A 127 7.83 9.34 -6.40
C GLY A 127 9.13 8.91 -5.71
N ARG A 128 10.23 8.85 -6.47
CA ARG A 128 11.57 8.54 -5.94
C ARG A 128 12.50 9.74 -5.82
N PHE A 129 12.04 10.94 -6.19
CA PHE A 129 12.73 12.22 -5.93
C PHE A 129 14.23 12.20 -6.25
N MET A 130 14.61 11.79 -7.46
CA MET A 130 16.02 11.68 -7.87
C MET A 130 16.85 10.77 -6.95
N ASN A 131 16.22 9.73 -6.42
CA ASN A 131 16.75 8.76 -5.48
C ASN A 131 17.09 9.37 -4.10
N ASN A 132 16.56 10.56 -3.76
CA ASN A 132 16.76 11.18 -2.46
C ASN A 132 15.95 10.45 -1.37
N GLN A 133 16.65 9.65 -0.57
CA GLN A 133 16.05 8.89 0.52
C GLN A 133 15.29 9.77 1.54
N GLN A 134 15.76 10.99 1.79
CA GLN A 134 15.13 11.87 2.78
C GLN A 134 13.72 12.31 2.33
N ASP A 135 13.57 12.62 1.04
CA ASP A 135 12.29 13.06 0.49
C ASP A 135 11.34 11.87 0.23
N ILE A 136 11.88 10.69 -0.11
CA ILE A 136 11.09 9.44 -0.15
C ILE A 136 10.49 9.13 1.23
N LEU A 137 11.27 9.28 2.30
CA LEU A 137 10.80 9.02 3.66
C LEU A 137 9.78 10.06 4.12
N ASP A 138 10.00 11.34 3.82
CA ASP A 138 9.02 12.41 4.08
C ASP A 138 7.68 12.15 3.39
N ASP A 139 7.73 11.78 2.11
CA ASP A 139 6.57 11.43 1.30
C ASP A 139 5.82 10.20 1.85
N ARG A 140 6.52 9.18 2.33
CA ARG A 140 5.90 8.03 3.05
C ARG A 140 5.20 8.47 4.34
N ILE A 141 5.85 9.31 5.16
CA ILE A 141 5.25 9.84 6.39
C ILE A 141 3.97 10.60 6.03
N ASP A 142 4.02 11.50 5.05
CA ASP A 142 2.86 12.31 4.65
C ASP A 142 1.72 11.43 4.12
N THR A 143 2.03 10.38 3.35
CA THR A 143 1.02 9.42 2.87
C THR A 143 0.28 8.74 4.00
N VAL A 144 1.03 8.24 4.99
CA VAL A 144 0.44 7.54 6.14
C VAL A 144 -0.37 8.51 6.99
N THR A 145 0.19 9.68 7.32
CA THR A 145 -0.46 10.60 8.25
C THR A 145 -1.64 11.32 7.61
N ARG A 146 -1.48 11.81 6.38
CA ARG A 146 -2.55 12.53 5.69
C ARG A 146 -3.59 11.57 5.14
N GLY A 147 -3.16 10.43 4.61
CA GLY A 147 -4.05 9.43 4.00
C GLY A 147 -4.86 8.62 5.01
N LEU A 148 -4.28 8.24 6.15
CA LEU A 148 -4.95 7.40 7.14
C LEU A 148 -5.47 8.16 8.36
N LEU A 149 -4.73 9.16 8.84
CA LEU A 149 -5.11 9.93 10.05
C LEU A 149 -5.85 11.22 9.72
N GLY A 150 -5.79 11.69 8.47
CA GLY A 150 -6.32 13.00 8.08
C GLY A 150 -5.52 14.17 8.66
N LEU A 151 -4.26 13.94 9.06
CA LEU A 151 -3.41 14.93 9.74
C LEU A 151 -2.22 15.37 8.87
N THR A 152 -1.93 16.66 8.85
CA THR A 152 -0.81 17.26 8.10
C THR A 152 0.49 17.25 8.89
N VAL A 153 0.96 16.06 9.28
CA VAL A 153 2.17 15.90 10.10
C VAL A 153 3.44 16.43 9.42
N ALA A 154 3.48 16.51 8.09
CA ALA A 154 4.63 17.00 7.33
C ALA A 154 5.12 18.42 7.75
N CYS A 155 4.24 19.29 8.25
CA CYS A 155 4.68 20.60 8.76
C CYS A 155 5.61 20.48 9.97
N ALA A 156 5.49 19.38 10.74
CA ALA A 156 6.31 19.12 11.91
C ALA A 156 7.78 18.80 11.57
N ARG A 157 8.12 18.62 10.28
CA ARG A 157 9.46 18.30 9.79
C ARG A 157 10.52 19.30 10.24
N CYS A 158 10.19 20.60 10.21
CA CYS A 158 11.18 21.67 10.46
C CYS A 158 10.97 22.39 11.79
N HIS A 159 9.74 22.38 12.33
CA HIS A 159 9.35 23.01 13.58
C HIS A 159 8.10 22.32 14.12
N ASP A 160 7.78 22.46 15.41
CA ASP A 160 6.54 21.88 15.96
C ASP A 160 5.33 22.35 15.17
N HIS A 161 4.36 21.45 14.94
CA HIS A 161 3.23 21.73 14.07
C HIS A 161 2.46 22.99 14.52
N LYS A 162 2.06 23.83 13.56
CA LYS A 162 1.57 25.19 13.83
C LYS A 162 0.28 25.23 14.66
N PHE A 163 -0.62 24.26 14.46
CA PHE A 163 -1.96 24.26 15.04
C PHE A 163 -2.18 23.05 15.94
N ASP A 164 -1.88 21.85 15.44
CA ASP A 164 -1.97 20.61 16.22
C ASP A 164 -0.77 20.40 17.16
N PRO A 165 -0.96 19.72 18.31
CA PRO A 165 0.09 19.45 19.30
C PRO A 165 1.01 18.31 18.86
N ILE A 166 1.66 18.47 17.70
CA ILE A 166 2.54 17.47 17.09
C ILE A 166 3.96 18.04 17.09
N PRO A 167 4.82 17.65 18.06
CA PRO A 167 6.18 18.15 18.12
C PRO A 167 7.02 17.57 16.98
N SER A 168 8.04 18.29 16.55
CA SER A 168 9.00 17.79 15.54
C SER A 168 9.62 16.46 15.96
N LYS A 169 9.78 16.22 17.26
CA LYS A 169 10.26 14.95 17.79
C LYS A 169 9.40 13.76 17.35
N ASP A 170 8.08 13.91 17.27
CA ASP A 170 7.17 12.83 16.89
C ASP A 170 7.27 12.56 15.39
N TYR A 171 7.39 13.61 14.56
CA TYR A 171 7.73 13.47 13.14
C TYR A 171 9.02 12.67 12.95
N TYR A 172 10.08 13.02 13.67
CA TYR A 172 11.36 12.32 13.55
C TYR A 172 11.34 10.91 14.17
N SER A 173 10.40 10.62 15.08
CA SER A 173 10.15 9.26 15.57
C SER A 173 9.54 8.38 14.47
N LEU A 174 8.57 8.91 13.71
CA LEU A 174 8.02 8.23 12.51
C LEU A 174 9.10 8.06 11.43
N TYR A 175 9.91 9.10 11.19
CA TYR A 175 11.03 9.02 10.28
C TYR A 175 11.97 7.87 10.64
N GLY A 176 12.32 7.71 11.93
CA GLY A 176 13.14 6.59 12.40
C GLY A 176 12.54 5.22 12.10
N ILE A 177 11.21 5.07 12.20
CA ILE A 177 10.50 3.84 11.85
C ILE A 177 10.65 3.55 10.35
N PHE A 178 10.29 4.49 9.48
CA PHE A 178 10.34 4.26 8.03
C PHE A 178 11.77 4.13 7.50
N ALA A 179 12.73 4.84 8.08
CA ALA A 179 14.15 4.69 7.76
C ALA A 179 14.71 3.31 8.15
N SER A 180 14.03 2.61 9.06
CA SER A 180 14.38 1.26 9.47
C SER A 180 13.72 0.18 8.60
N CYS A 181 12.80 0.55 7.71
CA CYS A 181 12.20 -0.36 6.74
C CYS A 181 13.17 -0.65 5.58
N THR A 182 13.16 -1.88 5.07
CA THR A 182 13.98 -2.29 3.92
C THR A 182 13.09 -2.71 2.77
N GLU A 183 13.32 -2.13 1.59
CA GLU A 183 12.66 -2.53 0.36
C GLU A 183 13.51 -3.58 -0.36
N PRO A 184 13.00 -4.80 -0.62
CA PRO A 184 13.78 -5.83 -1.29
C PRO A 184 13.95 -5.50 -2.78
N THR A 185 15.15 -5.73 -3.31
CA THR A 185 15.44 -5.50 -4.75
C THR A 185 14.57 -6.36 -5.67
N VAL A 186 14.26 -7.58 -5.24
CA VAL A 186 13.29 -8.47 -5.90
C VAL A 186 12.12 -8.63 -4.94
N PRO A 187 10.91 -8.16 -5.31
CA PRO A 187 9.73 -8.30 -4.47
C PRO A 187 9.42 -9.78 -4.15
N PRO A 188 8.84 -10.06 -2.97
CA PRO A 188 8.41 -11.41 -2.64
C PRO A 188 7.31 -11.87 -3.60
N LEU A 189 7.24 -13.18 -3.81
CA LEU A 189 6.14 -13.77 -4.57
C LEU A 189 4.89 -13.78 -3.71
N PHE A 190 3.76 -13.43 -4.31
CA PHE A 190 2.44 -13.54 -3.69
C PHE A 190 1.60 -14.70 -4.28
N GLU A 191 2.08 -15.30 -5.37
CA GLU A 191 1.50 -16.45 -6.06
C GLU A 191 2.60 -17.48 -6.34
N GLU A 192 2.20 -18.72 -6.63
CA GLU A 192 3.15 -19.76 -7.02
C GLU A 192 3.84 -19.38 -8.32
N PRO A 193 5.18 -19.47 -8.38
CA PRO A 193 5.90 -19.09 -9.58
C PRO A 193 5.62 -20.07 -10.73
N PRO A 194 5.71 -19.59 -11.98
CA PRO A 194 5.50 -20.45 -13.14
C PRO A 194 6.56 -21.55 -13.21
N GLN A 195 6.12 -22.80 -13.40
CA GLN A 195 6.98 -23.98 -13.51
C GLN A 195 7.64 -24.11 -14.89
N THR A 196 8.30 -23.04 -15.33
CA THR A 196 8.97 -22.97 -16.64
C THR A 196 10.49 -23.15 -16.50
N PRO A 197 11.18 -23.74 -17.50
CA PRO A 197 12.63 -23.83 -17.49
C PRO A 197 13.33 -22.47 -17.36
N ALA A 198 12.74 -21.42 -17.94
CA ALA A 198 13.24 -20.05 -17.85
C ALA A 198 13.19 -19.51 -16.41
N TYR A 199 12.07 -19.72 -15.72
CA TYR A 199 11.95 -19.32 -14.32
C TYR A 199 12.90 -20.11 -13.41
N ALA A 200 13.02 -21.43 -13.62
CA ALA A 200 13.96 -22.24 -12.85
C ALA A 200 15.43 -21.79 -13.01
N ALA A 201 15.82 -21.42 -14.24
CA ALA A 201 17.14 -20.85 -14.51
C ALA A 201 17.33 -19.48 -13.83
N PHE A 202 16.31 -18.61 -13.90
CA PHE A 202 16.29 -17.32 -13.21
C PHE A 202 16.44 -17.49 -11.69
N ALA A 203 15.63 -18.35 -11.07
CA ALA A 203 15.64 -18.58 -9.63
C ALA A 203 17.00 -19.09 -9.14
N LYS A 204 17.63 -19.99 -9.90
CA LYS A 204 18.98 -20.49 -9.61
C LYS A 204 20.03 -19.38 -9.65
N GLU A 205 20.01 -18.54 -10.69
CA GLU A 205 20.97 -17.43 -10.83
C GLU A 205 20.73 -16.34 -9.77
N LEU A 206 19.47 -16.02 -9.47
CA LEU A 206 19.09 -15.07 -8.42
C LEU A 206 19.65 -15.53 -7.07
N GLN A 207 19.44 -16.81 -6.71
CA GLN A 207 19.95 -17.39 -5.47
C GLN A 207 21.49 -17.30 -5.40
N ALA A 208 22.19 -17.64 -6.49
CA ALA A 208 23.65 -17.56 -6.55
C ALA A 208 24.16 -16.11 -6.39
N ARG A 209 23.46 -15.12 -6.96
CA ARG A 209 23.79 -13.69 -6.81
C ARG A 209 23.54 -13.19 -5.40
N GLN A 210 22.40 -13.55 -4.80
CA GLN A 210 22.07 -13.19 -3.42
C GLN A 210 23.10 -13.76 -2.42
N GLN A 211 23.53 -15.01 -2.61
CA GLN A 211 24.58 -15.62 -1.79
C GLN A 211 25.92 -14.88 -1.93
N ARG A 212 26.34 -14.55 -3.15
CA ARG A 212 27.56 -13.76 -3.40
C ARG A 212 27.48 -12.38 -2.75
N LEU A 213 26.33 -11.70 -2.86
CA LEU A 213 26.11 -10.40 -2.22
C LEU A 213 26.18 -10.52 -0.69
N ALA A 214 25.49 -11.50 -0.10
CA ALA A 214 25.53 -11.74 1.34
C ALA A 214 26.96 -12.03 1.84
N GLN A 215 27.72 -12.83 1.10
CA GLN A 215 29.13 -13.09 1.39
C GLN A 215 29.99 -11.83 1.28
N PHE A 216 29.79 -11.01 0.23
CA PHE A 216 30.48 -9.74 0.05
C PHE A 216 30.21 -8.78 1.22
N VAL A 217 28.94 -8.58 1.59
CA VAL A 217 28.54 -7.72 2.72
C VAL A 217 29.18 -8.21 4.02
N ARG A 218 29.18 -9.53 4.26
CA ARG A 218 29.79 -10.13 5.45
C ARG A 218 31.31 -9.96 5.50
N THR A 219 32.00 -10.06 4.36
CA THR A 219 33.47 -10.03 4.28
C THR A 219 34.05 -8.62 4.27
N LYS A 220 33.36 -7.66 3.64
CA LYS A 220 33.81 -6.27 3.53
C LYS A 220 33.43 -5.39 4.72
N GLY A 221 32.62 -5.91 5.65
CA GLY A 221 32.37 -5.28 6.95
C GLY A 221 31.76 -3.88 6.84
N TRP A 222 30.48 -3.79 6.46
CA TRP A 222 29.67 -2.73 7.05
C TRP A 222 29.42 -3.16 8.51
N PRO A 223 29.92 -2.44 9.53
CA PRO A 223 29.71 -2.86 10.90
C PRO A 223 28.21 -2.96 11.17
N SER A 224 27.76 -4.18 11.49
CA SER A 224 26.41 -4.51 11.95
C SER A 224 26.12 -3.95 13.35
N ILE A 225 26.75 -2.83 13.71
CA ILE A 225 26.83 -2.27 15.05
C ILE A 225 25.56 -1.52 15.46
N TRP A 226 24.63 -1.30 14.52
CA TRP A 226 23.35 -0.62 14.79
C TRP A 226 22.12 -1.55 14.81
N TRP A 227 22.26 -2.84 14.45
CA TRP A 227 21.12 -3.75 14.29
C TRP A 227 21.00 -4.86 15.35
N ARG A 228 21.77 -4.80 16.44
CA ARG A 228 21.50 -5.64 17.61
C ARG A 228 20.78 -4.80 18.66
N CYS A 229 19.45 -4.74 18.55
CA CYS A 229 18.64 -4.65 19.76
C CYS A 229 18.90 -5.93 20.57
N THR A 230 19.83 -5.85 21.51
CA THR A 230 20.07 -6.92 22.48
C THR A 230 18.76 -7.19 23.23
N PRO A 231 18.29 -8.43 23.37
CA PRO A 231 17.09 -8.70 24.15
C PRO A 231 17.31 -8.20 25.58
N CYS A 232 16.44 -7.32 26.05
CA CYS A 232 16.45 -6.81 27.42
C CYS A 232 16.22 -7.98 28.39
N LYS A 233 17.29 -8.59 28.88
CA LYS A 233 17.23 -9.53 30.00
C LYS A 233 17.10 -8.73 31.28
N THR A 234 15.86 -8.62 31.76
CA THR A 234 15.48 -8.51 33.17
C THR A 234 16.45 -7.74 34.08
N SER A 235 16.30 -6.41 34.15
CA SER A 235 16.49 -5.68 35.42
C SER A 235 15.79 -4.32 35.33
N ARG A 236 15.06 -3.98 36.40
CA ARG A 236 14.25 -2.77 36.54
C ARG A 236 15.13 -1.53 36.62
N THR A 237 15.54 -0.97 35.48
CA THR A 237 15.90 0.46 35.30
C THR A 237 16.41 0.64 33.87
N CYS A 238 15.51 0.91 32.92
CA CYS A 238 15.90 1.32 31.58
C CYS A 238 15.48 2.79 31.41
N ARG A 239 16.42 3.73 31.58
CA ARG A 239 16.31 5.05 30.94
C ARG A 239 16.76 4.85 29.50
N THR A 240 15.81 4.90 28.59
CA THR A 240 16.07 5.01 27.15
C THR A 240 16.77 6.32 26.89
N SER A 241 18.08 6.25 26.63
CA SER A 241 18.80 7.27 25.88
C SER A 241 19.08 6.65 24.52
N CYS A 242 18.33 7.07 23.50
CA CYS A 242 18.77 7.02 22.12
C CYS A 242 19.35 8.40 21.78
#